data_AF-A0A3L8DFB8-F1
#
_entry.id   AF-A0A3L8DFB8-F1
#
_cell.length_a   1.000
_cell.length_b   1.000
_cell.length_c   1.000
_cell.angle_alpha   90.00
_cell.angle_beta   90.00
_cell.angle_gamma   90.00
#
_symmetry.space_group_name_H-M   'P 1'
#
loop_
_entity.id
_entity.type
_entity.pdbx_description
1 polymer ?
#
loop_
_entity_poly.entity_id
_entity_poly.type
_entity_poly.pdbx_seq_one_letter_code
_entity_poly.pdbx_strand_id
1 'polypeptide(L)'
;MHEKYTQFAIVTHTHLELNVDFDQKILQGKAILDIERTSSAATEVAIHARSMFPCQDTPSVKSTYSAKISVPRELTVVMSALLDGVSDLGSDKKVYEFRQPVPIPSYLVAIAVGALVAKQIGPRSKVWAEKEFIDQSAYEFGKLKRCCRSLSNCVVLMFGIQTLGETNQLTNLVPNLAGVDPDDAFSIVPYEKGHTFPLLSGAAVGRSEVFEPFLKSYLDTFKYRSIKTDTWKDYFTKFCRFGTRGCTSQVMPPVIPNYDKSLTNVCTELAKRWIEWKEISTSTFMKSDIDSLSPAQKVAFLTELHKSSVNLSLDKMQVMADTYQLDSIKNSEIRFIWLRLCIKNRWESKVDDALAFATEQGRMKYVRPIFRDLYEWEAMRQRAIDIYLSKKNKMMYVTAHAVAKDLHLSD
;
A
#
# COMPACT_ATOMS: atom_id res chain seq x y z
N MET A 1 -9.35 30.05 -4.72
CA MET A 1 -9.41 28.60 -5.05
C MET A 1 -8.58 28.21 -6.29
N HIS A 2 -7.92 29.15 -7.00
CA HIS A 2 -7.29 28.89 -8.30
C HIS A 2 -5.74 28.82 -8.34
N GLU A 3 -5.01 29.01 -7.24
CA GLU A 3 -3.53 28.90 -7.25
C GLU A 3 -2.98 27.48 -6.97
N LYS A 4 -3.83 26.53 -6.52
CA LYS A 4 -3.39 25.21 -6.02
C LYS A 4 -3.17 24.13 -7.11
N TYR A 5 -3.44 24.40 -8.39
CA TYR A 5 -3.50 23.38 -9.47
C TYR A 5 -2.50 23.55 -10.60
N THR A 6 -1.45 24.37 -10.45
CA THR A 6 -0.53 24.71 -11.54
C THR A 6 0.33 23.54 -12.07
N GLN A 7 0.30 22.36 -11.45
CA GLN A 7 1.20 21.24 -11.78
C GLN A 7 0.52 19.88 -12.05
N PHE A 8 -0.80 19.83 -12.19
CA PHE A 8 -1.52 18.60 -12.57
C PHE A 8 -1.92 18.62 -14.03
N ALA A 9 -2.07 17.46 -14.67
CA ALA A 9 -2.89 17.44 -15.87
C ALA A 9 -4.37 17.58 -15.47
N ILE A 10 -5.05 18.59 -16.02
CA ILE A 10 -6.44 18.90 -15.68
C ILE A 10 -7.35 18.50 -16.84
N VAL A 11 -8.58 18.11 -16.51
CA VAL A 11 -9.65 17.99 -17.49
C VAL A 11 -10.04 19.40 -17.92
N THR A 12 -9.71 19.79 -19.15
CA THR A 12 -10.05 21.11 -19.72
C THR A 12 -11.41 21.11 -20.39
N HIS A 13 -11.86 19.95 -20.86
CA HIS A 13 -13.16 19.76 -21.48
C HIS A 13 -13.83 18.48 -20.98
N THR A 14 -15.13 18.55 -20.72
CA THR A 14 -15.95 17.37 -20.43
C THR A 14 -17.20 17.45 -21.30
N HIS A 15 -17.29 16.56 -22.28
CA HIS A 15 -18.50 16.36 -23.06
C HIS A 15 -19.20 15.10 -22.57
N LEU A 16 -20.42 15.25 -22.06
CA LEU A 16 -21.22 14.16 -21.52
C LEU A 16 -22.49 14.00 -22.35
N GLU A 17 -22.66 12.82 -22.94
CA GLU A 17 -23.91 12.43 -23.59
C GLU A 17 -24.45 11.21 -22.86
N LEU A 18 -25.61 11.36 -22.22
CA LEU A 18 -26.29 10.29 -21.48
C LEU A 18 -27.66 10.05 -22.11
N ASN A 19 -27.97 8.78 -22.33
CA ASN A 19 -29.27 8.29 -22.72
C ASN A 19 -29.82 7.38 -21.62
N VAL A 20 -31.10 7.59 -21.28
CA VAL A 20 -31.81 6.76 -20.30
C VAL A 20 -32.76 5.85 -21.06
N ASP A 21 -32.48 4.56 -21.04
CA ASP A 21 -33.41 3.53 -21.49
C ASP A 21 -34.25 3.09 -20.29
N PHE A 22 -35.50 3.58 -20.22
CA PHE A 22 -36.40 3.29 -19.12
C PHE A 22 -36.91 1.84 -19.12
N ASP A 23 -37.02 1.21 -20.29
CA ASP A 23 -37.52 -0.15 -20.44
C ASP A 23 -36.49 -1.16 -19.97
N GLN A 24 -35.23 -0.98 -20.38
CA GLN A 24 -34.11 -1.81 -19.95
C GLN A 24 -33.58 -1.41 -18.57
N LYS A 25 -33.99 -0.25 -18.06
CA LYS A 25 -33.45 0.36 -16.83
C LYS A 25 -31.94 0.56 -16.91
N ILE A 26 -31.47 0.98 -18.08
CA ILE A 26 -30.06 1.20 -18.37
C ILE A 26 -29.82 2.69 -18.60
N LEU A 27 -28.90 3.28 -17.83
CA LEU A 27 -28.28 4.55 -18.16
C LEU A 27 -27.02 4.25 -18.98
N GLN A 28 -26.96 4.73 -20.21
CA GLN A 28 -25.82 4.53 -21.10
C GLN A 28 -25.37 5.85 -21.69
N GLY A 29 -24.08 5.98 -22.02
CA GLY A 29 -23.59 7.24 -22.57
C GLY A 29 -22.09 7.25 -22.77
N LYS A 30 -21.57 8.40 -23.20
CA LYS A 30 -20.15 8.67 -23.37
C LYS A 30 -19.75 9.92 -22.61
N ALA A 31 -18.59 9.84 -21.96
CA ALA A 31 -17.86 11.00 -21.48
C ALA A 31 -16.60 11.13 -22.35
N ILE A 32 -16.42 12.28 -23.00
CA ILE A 32 -15.20 12.64 -23.69
C ILE A 32 -14.50 13.70 -22.84
N LEU A 33 -13.24 13.46 -22.54
CA LEU A 33 -12.44 14.28 -21.66
C LEU A 33 -11.18 14.70 -22.41
N ASP A 34 -10.96 16.00 -22.50
CA ASP A 34 -9.67 16.52 -22.92
C ASP A 34 -8.84 16.78 -21.67
N ILE A 35 -7.69 16.12 -21.60
CA ILE A 35 -6.76 16.25 -20.48
C ILE A 35 -5.52 16.96 -21.00
N GLU A 36 -5.29 18.17 -20.48
CA GLU A 36 -4.10 18.96 -20.82
C GLU A 36 -3.15 19.02 -19.63
N ARG A 37 -1.85 18.91 -19.91
CA ARG A 37 -0.82 19.18 -18.92
C ARG A 37 -0.82 20.67 -18.62
N THR A 38 -1.04 21.07 -17.36
CA THR A 38 -0.94 22.50 -16.98
C THR A 38 0.50 23.01 -16.98
N SER A 39 1.50 22.11 -16.96
CA SER A 39 2.92 22.45 -17.08
C SER A 39 3.72 21.29 -17.65
N SER A 40 4.90 21.56 -18.20
CA SER A 40 5.85 20.53 -18.64
C SER A 40 6.34 19.63 -17.50
N ALA A 41 6.20 20.07 -16.25
CA ALA A 41 6.54 19.31 -15.05
C ALA A 41 5.42 18.38 -14.57
N ALA A 42 4.20 18.51 -15.10
CA ALA A 42 3.07 17.66 -14.72
C ALA A 42 3.28 16.23 -15.24
N THR A 43 3.55 15.30 -14.32
CA THR A 43 3.77 13.88 -14.61
C THR A 43 2.59 12.99 -14.22
N GLU A 44 1.59 13.54 -13.51
CA GLU A 44 0.52 12.76 -12.88
C GLU A 44 -0.87 13.39 -13.11
N VAL A 45 -1.89 12.52 -13.10
CA VAL A 45 -3.31 12.86 -13.03
C VAL A 45 -3.83 12.31 -11.71
N ALA A 46 -4.66 13.07 -10.98
CA ALA A 46 -5.32 12.56 -9.77
C ALA A 46 -6.22 11.37 -10.13
N ILE A 47 -5.94 10.18 -9.58
CA ILE A 47 -6.64 8.92 -9.92
C ILE A 47 -7.84 8.61 -9.03
N HIS A 48 -8.46 9.62 -8.41
CA HIS A 48 -9.77 9.44 -7.78
C HIS A 48 -10.84 9.51 -8.88
N ALA A 49 -11.69 8.49 -9.02
CA ALA A 49 -12.56 8.35 -10.18
C ALA A 49 -13.40 9.60 -10.48
N ARG A 50 -14.00 10.23 -9.44
CA ARG A 50 -14.78 11.47 -9.58
C ARG A 50 -13.97 12.70 -10.02
N SER A 51 -12.66 12.70 -9.78
CA SER A 51 -11.75 13.75 -10.26
C SER A 51 -11.29 13.53 -11.70
N MET A 52 -11.42 12.29 -12.20
CA MET A 52 -11.07 11.92 -13.56
C MET A 52 -12.28 12.02 -14.50
N PHE A 53 -13.47 11.57 -14.07
CA PHE A 53 -14.69 11.63 -14.88
C PHE A 53 -15.97 11.70 -14.01
N PRO A 54 -17.06 12.34 -14.49
CA PRO A 54 -18.33 12.34 -13.79
C PRO A 54 -18.88 10.92 -13.62
N CYS A 55 -19.09 10.47 -12.38
CA CYS A 55 -19.58 9.13 -12.10
C CYS A 55 -20.28 9.03 -10.73
N GLN A 56 -21.06 7.96 -10.54
CA GLN A 56 -21.53 7.56 -9.22
C GLN A 56 -20.38 6.90 -8.47
N ASP A 57 -19.52 7.71 -7.87
CA ASP A 57 -18.28 7.26 -7.25
C ASP A 57 -18.51 6.61 -5.87
N THR A 58 -19.11 5.42 -5.91
CA THR A 58 -19.42 4.57 -4.77
C THR A 58 -19.16 3.11 -5.12
N PRO A 59 -18.57 2.30 -4.21
CA PRO A 59 -18.37 0.87 -4.45
C PRO A 59 -19.68 0.08 -4.53
N SER A 60 -20.84 0.68 -4.19
CA SER A 60 -22.15 0.03 -4.33
C SER A 60 -22.63 -0.08 -5.77
N VAL A 61 -22.11 0.76 -6.68
CA VAL A 61 -22.44 0.74 -8.10
C VAL A 61 -21.30 0.06 -8.85
N LYS A 62 -21.64 -0.82 -9.81
CA LYS A 62 -20.68 -1.49 -10.67
C LYS A 62 -21.14 -1.41 -12.11
N SER A 63 -20.20 -1.16 -13.01
CA SER A 63 -20.46 -1.03 -14.43
C SER A 63 -19.35 -1.68 -15.23
N THR A 64 -19.68 -2.16 -16.42
CA THR A 64 -18.70 -2.39 -17.47
C THR A 64 -18.29 -1.04 -18.06
N TYR A 65 -17.16 -0.98 -18.75
CA TYR A 65 -16.78 0.22 -19.48
C TYR A 65 -16.01 -0.11 -20.76
N SER A 66 -16.07 0.82 -21.71
CA SER A 66 -15.19 0.88 -22.87
C SER A 66 -14.54 2.24 -22.90
N ALA A 67 -13.29 2.31 -23.35
CA ALA A 67 -12.52 3.55 -23.40
C ALA A 67 -11.76 3.65 -24.72
N LYS A 68 -11.71 4.86 -25.28
CA LYS A 68 -10.83 5.21 -26.40
C LYS A 68 -9.91 6.33 -25.95
N ILE A 69 -8.61 6.06 -25.92
CA ILE A 69 -7.62 7.01 -25.42
C ILE A 69 -6.67 7.39 -26.55
N SER A 70 -6.67 8.67 -26.92
CA SER A 70 -5.73 9.23 -27.89
C SER A 70 -4.48 9.74 -27.18
N VAL A 71 -3.30 9.33 -27.66
CA VAL A 71 -2.00 9.74 -27.11
C VAL A 71 -0.98 10.00 -28.22
N PRO A 72 0.09 10.77 -27.96
CA PRO A 72 1.25 10.84 -28.84
C PRO A 72 1.76 9.45 -29.25
N ARG A 73 2.23 9.33 -30.50
CA ARG A 73 2.59 8.05 -31.14
C ARG A 73 3.64 7.25 -30.36
N GLU A 74 4.52 7.91 -29.63
CA GLU A 74 5.59 7.34 -28.82
C GLU A 74 5.13 6.77 -27.47
N LEU A 75 3.94 7.13 -26.98
CA LEU A 75 3.47 6.76 -25.64
C LEU A 75 2.55 5.54 -25.66
N THR A 76 2.68 4.66 -24.69
CA THR A 76 1.80 3.49 -24.54
C THR A 76 0.77 3.73 -23.45
N VAL A 77 -0.47 3.30 -23.68
CA VAL A 77 -1.55 3.32 -22.70
C VAL A 77 -1.76 1.92 -22.13
N VAL A 78 -1.93 1.82 -20.82
CA VAL A 78 -2.46 0.64 -20.14
C VAL A 78 -3.64 1.06 -19.27
N MET A 79 -4.66 0.21 -19.17
CA MET A 79 -5.85 0.44 -18.34
C MET A 79 -6.23 -0.82 -17.58
N SER A 80 -7.12 -0.69 -16.59
CA SER A 80 -7.76 -1.82 -15.91
C SER A 80 -8.85 -2.50 -16.77
N ALA A 81 -8.52 -2.78 -18.03
CA ALA A 81 -9.39 -3.33 -19.06
C ALA A 81 -8.60 -4.16 -20.07
N LEU A 82 -9.29 -4.95 -20.89
CA LEU A 82 -8.69 -5.67 -22.01
C LEU A 82 -8.43 -4.69 -23.16
N LEU A 83 -7.27 -4.82 -23.81
CA LEU A 83 -6.95 -4.06 -25.02
C LEU A 83 -7.69 -4.70 -26.20
N ASP A 84 -8.59 -3.95 -26.82
CA ASP A 84 -9.40 -4.39 -27.98
C ASP A 84 -8.70 -4.02 -29.30
N GLY A 85 -8.00 -2.89 -29.36
CA GLY A 85 -7.31 -2.47 -30.57
C GLY A 85 -6.39 -1.25 -30.40
N VAL A 86 -5.48 -1.07 -31.35
CA VAL A 86 -4.65 0.13 -31.49
C VAL A 86 -4.72 0.58 -32.94
N SER A 87 -5.01 1.87 -33.16
CA SER A 87 -5.09 2.46 -34.50
C SER A 87 -4.36 3.80 -34.55
N ASP A 88 -3.87 4.17 -35.72
CA ASP A 88 -3.25 5.48 -35.93
C ASP A 88 -4.34 6.57 -36.06
N LEU A 89 -4.10 7.73 -35.45
CA LEU A 89 -4.96 8.90 -35.57
C LEU A 89 -4.12 10.07 -36.10
N GLY A 90 -4.15 10.27 -37.42
CA GLY A 90 -3.26 11.23 -38.08
C GLY A 90 -1.80 10.76 -38.09
N SER A 91 -0.87 11.69 -38.24
CA SER A 91 0.57 11.39 -38.33
C SER A 91 1.28 11.29 -36.97
N ASP A 92 0.74 11.95 -35.94
CA ASP A 92 1.41 12.21 -34.67
C ASP A 92 0.79 11.48 -33.45
N LYS A 93 -0.44 10.98 -33.59
CA LYS A 93 -1.17 10.31 -32.50
C LYS A 93 -1.57 8.88 -32.85
N LYS A 94 -1.88 8.12 -31.80
CA LYS A 94 -2.53 6.82 -31.89
C LYS A 94 -3.65 6.72 -30.86
N VAL A 95 -4.62 5.85 -31.13
CA VAL A 95 -5.77 5.59 -30.27
C VAL A 95 -5.70 4.15 -29.78
N TYR A 96 -5.80 3.99 -28.46
CA TYR A 96 -5.98 2.70 -27.80
C TYR A 96 -7.45 2.51 -27.46
N GLU A 97 -8.01 1.36 -27.85
CA GLU A 97 -9.37 0.96 -27.51
C GLU A 97 -9.35 -0.13 -26.46
N PHE A 98 -10.10 0.05 -25.37
CA PHE A 98 -10.18 -0.88 -24.27
C PHE A 98 -11.62 -1.28 -23.96
N ARG A 99 -11.78 -2.50 -23.44
CA ARG A 99 -13.06 -3.02 -22.96
C ARG A 99 -12.90 -3.79 -21.65
N GLN A 100 -13.71 -3.42 -20.67
CA GLN A 100 -13.87 -4.12 -19.40
C GLN A 100 -15.26 -4.80 -19.39
N PRO A 101 -15.34 -6.09 -19.75
CA PRO A 101 -16.61 -6.81 -19.82
C PRO A 101 -17.13 -7.25 -18.44
N VAL A 102 -16.32 -7.19 -17.39
CA VAL A 102 -16.71 -7.55 -16.02
C VAL A 102 -17.15 -6.28 -15.27
N PRO A 103 -18.35 -6.23 -14.66
CA PRO A 103 -18.77 -5.07 -13.89
C PRO A 103 -17.83 -4.80 -12.70
N ILE A 104 -17.26 -3.60 -12.66
CA ILE A 104 -16.38 -3.13 -11.60
C ILE A 104 -16.89 -1.81 -11.00
N PRO A 105 -16.61 -1.54 -9.72
CA PRO A 105 -16.81 -0.21 -9.14
C PRO A 105 -15.84 0.83 -9.72
N SER A 106 -16.24 2.10 -9.67
CA SER A 106 -15.51 3.25 -10.23
C SER A 106 -14.05 3.34 -9.77
N TYR A 107 -13.77 3.03 -8.50
CA TYR A 107 -12.42 3.11 -7.93
C TYR A 107 -11.42 2.12 -8.55
N LEU A 108 -11.89 1.11 -9.30
CA LEU A 108 -11.03 0.18 -10.03
C LEU A 108 -10.72 0.64 -11.46
N VAL A 109 -11.30 1.73 -11.94
CA VAL A 109 -10.91 2.34 -13.22
C VAL A 109 -9.53 2.98 -13.05
N ALA A 110 -8.56 2.47 -13.80
CA ALA A 110 -7.18 2.93 -13.75
C ALA A 110 -6.66 3.13 -15.17
N ILE A 111 -5.78 4.11 -15.33
CA ILE A 111 -5.08 4.42 -16.57
C ILE A 111 -3.63 4.78 -16.24
N ALA A 112 -2.70 4.34 -17.08
CA ALA A 112 -1.34 4.85 -17.10
C ALA A 112 -0.89 5.08 -18.54
N VAL A 113 -0.22 6.20 -18.77
CA VAL A 113 0.30 6.61 -20.07
C VAL A 113 1.76 6.99 -19.90
N GLY A 114 2.64 6.40 -20.71
CA GLY A 114 4.08 6.70 -20.65
C GLY A 114 4.87 5.94 -21.71
N ALA A 115 6.20 6.05 -21.68
CA ALA A 115 7.11 5.29 -22.54
C ALA A 115 7.23 3.82 -22.07
N LEU A 116 6.09 3.14 -21.93
CA LEU A 116 5.99 1.81 -21.36
C LEU A 116 6.28 0.74 -22.41
N VAL A 117 7.10 -0.23 -22.01
CA VAL A 117 7.35 -1.48 -22.73
C VAL A 117 6.79 -2.66 -21.93
N ALA A 118 6.50 -3.77 -22.62
CA ALA A 118 5.97 -4.98 -22.00
C ALA A 118 6.93 -6.16 -22.13
N LYS A 119 6.95 -7.03 -21.12
CA LYS A 119 7.60 -8.35 -21.18
C LYS A 119 6.66 -9.43 -20.66
N GLN A 120 6.56 -10.53 -21.41
CA GLN A 120 5.76 -11.68 -20.99
C GLN A 120 6.45 -12.41 -19.84
N ILE A 121 5.72 -12.68 -18.76
CA ILE A 121 6.24 -13.36 -17.55
C ILE A 121 5.48 -14.66 -17.21
N GLY A 122 4.46 -15.02 -17.98
CA GLY A 122 3.69 -16.25 -17.83
C GLY A 122 2.67 -16.41 -18.95
N PRO A 123 1.81 -17.45 -18.96
CA PRO A 123 0.88 -17.70 -20.08
C PRO A 123 -0.21 -16.62 -20.24
N ARG A 124 -0.50 -15.87 -19.18
CA ARG A 124 -1.56 -14.85 -19.13
C ARG A 124 -1.13 -13.56 -18.43
N SER A 125 0.18 -13.34 -18.31
CA SER A 125 0.74 -12.26 -17.50
C SER A 125 1.86 -11.55 -18.26
N LYS A 126 1.72 -10.22 -18.33
CA LYS A 126 2.76 -9.29 -18.80
C LYS A 126 3.11 -8.33 -17.68
N VAL A 127 4.38 -7.97 -17.59
CA VAL A 127 4.83 -6.83 -16.78
C VAL A 127 5.03 -5.63 -17.71
N TRP A 128 4.68 -4.44 -17.24
CA TRP A 128 4.83 -3.17 -17.94
C TRP A 128 5.69 -2.25 -17.09
N ALA A 129 6.67 -1.58 -17.72
CA ALA A 129 7.54 -0.61 -17.08
C ALA A 129 8.21 0.27 -18.16
N GLU A 130 8.90 1.33 -17.75
CA GLU A 130 9.88 1.99 -18.62
C GLU A 130 11.03 1.02 -18.98
N LYS A 131 11.71 1.31 -20.09
CA LYS A 131 12.69 0.40 -20.70
C LYS A 131 13.82 0.02 -19.75
N GLU A 132 14.23 0.95 -18.90
CA GLU A 132 15.31 0.83 -17.93
C GLU A 132 15.00 -0.18 -16.83
N PHE A 133 13.72 -0.40 -16.52
CA PHE A 133 13.27 -1.26 -15.42
C PHE A 133 12.64 -2.57 -15.85
N ILE A 134 12.42 -2.79 -17.16
CA ILE A 134 11.61 -3.92 -17.64
C ILE A 134 12.22 -5.28 -17.32
N ASP A 135 13.54 -5.42 -17.46
CA ASP A 135 14.23 -6.69 -17.22
C ASP A 135 14.30 -7.03 -15.73
N GLN A 136 14.57 -6.03 -14.88
CA GLN A 136 14.53 -6.20 -13.43
C GLN A 136 13.11 -6.57 -12.98
N SER A 137 12.09 -5.88 -13.48
CA SER A 137 10.68 -6.16 -13.15
C SER A 137 10.28 -7.57 -13.60
N ALA A 138 10.68 -7.99 -14.80
CA ALA A 138 10.39 -9.33 -15.29
C ALA A 138 11.09 -10.43 -14.47
N TYR A 139 12.31 -10.17 -13.98
CA TYR A 139 13.01 -11.09 -13.08
C TYR A 139 12.27 -11.23 -11.74
N GLU A 140 11.92 -10.10 -11.11
CA GLU A 140 11.26 -10.06 -9.80
C GLU A 140 9.88 -10.74 -9.83
N PHE A 141 9.08 -10.49 -10.88
CA PHE A 141 7.71 -11.02 -10.98
C PHE A 141 7.59 -12.32 -11.76
N GLY A 142 8.59 -12.70 -12.57
CA GLY A 142 8.58 -13.93 -13.38
C GLY A 142 8.70 -15.20 -12.53
N LYS A 143 9.33 -15.10 -11.36
CA LYS A 143 9.35 -16.15 -10.35
C LYS A 143 8.19 -15.94 -9.38
N LEU A 144 6.95 -16.09 -9.85
CA LEU A 144 5.76 -15.97 -9.01
C LEU A 144 5.69 -17.15 -8.01
N LYS A 145 6.60 -17.20 -7.04
CA LYS A 145 6.51 -18.10 -5.88
C LYS A 145 5.39 -17.56 -5.00
N ARG A 146 4.47 -18.44 -4.59
CA ARG A 146 3.45 -18.15 -3.57
C ARG A 146 4.13 -17.44 -2.38
N CYS A 147 3.93 -16.13 -2.26
CA CYS A 147 4.51 -15.34 -1.19
C CYS A 147 3.56 -15.43 0.02
N CYS A 148 3.82 -16.36 0.93
CA CYS A 148 3.14 -16.40 2.23
C CYS A 148 3.75 -15.32 3.13
N ARG A 149 3.17 -14.12 3.11
CA ARG A 149 3.41 -13.10 4.15
C ARG A 149 2.40 -13.33 5.27
N SER A 150 2.81 -14.09 6.30
CA SER A 150 1.96 -14.32 7.48
C SER A 150 2.62 -13.91 8.81
N LEU A 151 3.85 -13.38 8.81
CA LEU A 151 4.73 -13.46 9.98
C LEU A 151 5.03 -12.15 10.72
N SER A 152 4.51 -10.99 10.31
CA SER A 152 4.79 -9.71 11.04
C SER A 152 3.54 -8.91 11.41
N ASN A 153 2.38 -9.49 11.21
CA ASN A 153 1.09 -8.81 11.07
C ASN A 153 0.57 -8.17 12.39
N CYS A 154 0.69 -8.86 13.53
CA CYS A 154 0.24 -8.33 14.83
C CYS A 154 1.08 -7.13 15.32
N VAL A 155 2.38 -7.16 15.03
CA VAL A 155 3.35 -6.14 15.43
C VAL A 155 3.06 -4.82 14.70
N VAL A 156 2.68 -4.87 13.43
CA VAL A 156 2.32 -3.69 12.63
C VAL A 156 0.95 -3.16 13.05
N LEU A 157 0.00 -4.04 13.40
CA LEU A 157 -1.30 -3.62 13.93
C LEU A 157 -1.19 -2.77 15.20
N MET A 158 -0.39 -3.22 16.18
CA MET A 158 -0.21 -2.44 17.43
C MET A 158 0.37 -1.06 17.17
N PHE A 159 1.36 -0.95 16.27
CA PHE A 159 1.95 0.33 15.91
C PHE A 159 0.93 1.25 15.21
N GLY A 160 0.10 0.70 14.34
CA GLY A 160 -1.00 1.44 13.70
C GLY A 160 -2.02 1.96 14.69
N ILE A 161 -2.42 1.16 15.68
CA ILE A 161 -3.35 1.56 16.75
C ILE A 161 -2.74 2.64 17.63
N GLN A 162 -1.48 2.48 18.06
CA GLN A 162 -0.77 3.49 18.86
C GLN A 162 -0.65 4.82 18.13
N THR A 163 -0.36 4.79 16.82
CA THR A 163 -0.26 6.00 15.99
C THR A 163 -1.59 6.75 15.89
N LEU A 164 -2.71 6.03 15.74
CA LEU A 164 -4.04 6.63 15.61
C LEU A 164 -4.66 7.02 16.97
N GLY A 165 -4.18 6.42 18.06
CA GLY A 165 -4.79 6.47 19.38
C GLY A 165 -5.76 5.33 19.62
N GLU A 166 -5.65 4.66 20.77
CA GLU A 166 -6.42 3.44 21.09
C GLU A 166 -7.94 3.63 21.10
N THR A 167 -8.41 4.83 21.44
CA THR A 167 -9.84 5.18 21.50
C THR A 167 -10.37 5.77 20.20
N ASN A 168 -9.51 5.94 19.18
CA ASN A 168 -9.91 6.51 17.90
C ASN A 168 -10.84 5.54 17.15
N GLN A 169 -11.99 6.05 16.67
CA GLN A 169 -12.97 5.25 15.94
C GLN A 169 -12.41 4.60 14.67
N LEU A 170 -11.36 5.17 14.08
CA LEU A 170 -10.66 4.62 12.92
C LEU A 170 -9.86 3.34 13.24
N THR A 171 -9.70 3.01 14.52
CA THR A 171 -9.14 1.71 14.93
C THR A 171 -10.19 0.59 14.94
N ASN A 172 -11.47 0.88 14.70
CA ASN A 172 -12.50 -0.14 14.57
C ASN A 172 -12.38 -0.88 13.23
N LEU A 173 -12.68 -2.19 13.21
CA LEU A 173 -12.70 -2.97 11.97
C LEU A 173 -13.79 -2.49 11.00
N VAL A 174 -14.90 -2.00 11.54
CA VAL A 174 -15.95 -1.27 10.81
C VAL A 174 -15.94 0.17 11.30
N PRO A 175 -15.15 1.06 10.66
CA PRO A 175 -15.09 2.45 11.05
C PRO A 175 -16.33 3.23 10.58
N ASN A 176 -16.63 4.34 11.24
CA ASN A 176 -17.58 5.34 10.76
C ASN A 176 -16.79 6.45 10.03
N LEU A 177 -17.09 6.66 8.75
CA LEU A 177 -16.41 7.66 7.91
C LEU A 177 -17.24 8.94 7.70
N ALA A 178 -18.35 9.11 8.44
CA ALA A 178 -19.15 10.32 8.34
C ALA A 178 -18.31 11.56 8.69
N GLY A 179 -18.12 12.47 7.72
CA GLY A 179 -17.31 13.67 7.88
C GLY A 179 -15.80 13.44 7.89
N VAL A 180 -15.33 12.23 7.54
CA VAL A 180 -13.91 11.87 7.52
C VAL A 180 -13.48 11.63 6.07
N ASP A 181 -12.36 12.24 5.66
CA ASP A 181 -11.73 11.93 4.39
C ASP A 181 -11.24 10.46 4.41
N PRO A 182 -11.64 9.60 3.44
CA PRO A 182 -11.18 8.21 3.38
C PRO A 182 -9.65 8.05 3.35
N ASP A 183 -8.91 9.01 2.80
CA ASP A 183 -7.44 8.95 2.78
C ASP A 183 -6.84 9.19 4.18
N ASP A 184 -7.50 9.98 5.03
CA ASP A 184 -7.13 10.17 6.43
C ASP A 184 -7.47 8.93 7.29
N ALA A 185 -8.47 8.15 6.87
CA ALA A 185 -8.88 6.91 7.54
C ALA A 185 -8.01 5.70 7.17
N PHE A 186 -7.20 5.79 6.10
CA PHE A 186 -6.38 4.68 5.64
C PHE A 186 -5.34 4.26 6.68
N SER A 187 -5.34 2.97 7.04
CA SER A 187 -4.37 2.42 7.98
C SER A 187 -4.20 0.91 7.80
N ILE A 188 -3.29 0.34 8.59
CA ILE A 188 -3.08 -1.11 8.64
C ILE A 188 -4.21 -1.86 9.39
N VAL A 189 -5.04 -1.14 10.14
CA VAL A 189 -6.08 -1.71 11.02
C VAL A 189 -7.05 -2.64 10.27
N PRO A 190 -7.73 -2.23 9.18
CA PRO A 190 -8.67 -3.10 8.48
C PRO A 190 -8.00 -4.36 7.90
N TYR A 191 -6.73 -4.26 7.51
CA TYR A 191 -5.96 -5.40 7.00
C TYR A 191 -5.70 -6.43 8.10
N GLU A 192 -5.14 -5.98 9.23
CA GLU A 192 -4.65 -6.92 10.24
C GLU A 192 -5.76 -7.38 11.19
N LYS A 193 -6.67 -6.49 11.62
CA LYS A 193 -7.85 -6.94 12.36
C LYS A 193 -8.73 -7.83 11.49
N GLY A 194 -8.87 -7.52 10.19
CA GLY A 194 -9.62 -8.34 9.24
C GLY A 194 -8.97 -9.70 8.95
N HIS A 195 -7.64 -9.76 8.86
CA HIS A 195 -6.89 -11.01 8.72
C HIS A 195 -6.97 -11.88 9.96
N THR A 196 -6.89 -11.29 11.15
CA THR A 196 -6.96 -12.02 12.43
C THR A 196 -8.40 -12.50 12.74
N PHE A 197 -9.42 -11.87 12.17
CA PHE A 197 -10.83 -12.16 12.45
C PHE A 197 -11.25 -13.63 12.18
N PRO A 198 -10.92 -14.26 11.04
CA PRO A 198 -11.21 -15.69 10.82
C PRO A 198 -10.47 -16.63 11.77
N LEU A 199 -9.25 -16.27 12.18
CA LEU A 199 -8.43 -17.04 13.12
C LEU A 199 -8.99 -16.98 14.55
N LEU A 200 -9.68 -15.89 14.89
CA LEU A 200 -10.30 -15.64 16.20
C LEU A 200 -11.65 -16.35 16.38
N SER A 201 -12.42 -16.57 15.31
CA SER A 201 -13.77 -17.17 15.38
C SER A 201 -13.77 -18.69 15.69
N GLY A 202 -12.64 -19.20 16.18
CA GLY A 202 -12.39 -20.57 16.62
C GLY A 202 -11.19 -21.18 15.89
N ALA A 203 -10.32 -21.89 16.63
CA ALA A 203 -9.17 -22.63 16.08
C ALA A 203 -9.54 -23.70 15.04
N ALA A 204 -10.84 -24.02 14.89
CA ALA A 204 -11.40 -24.86 13.85
C ALA A 204 -11.75 -24.09 12.56
N VAL A 205 -12.24 -22.85 12.67
CA VAL A 205 -12.54 -21.98 11.52
C VAL A 205 -11.27 -21.46 10.87
N GLY A 206 -10.19 -21.26 11.64
CA GLY A 206 -8.89 -20.88 11.10
C GLY A 206 -8.15 -21.99 10.35
N ARG A 207 -8.66 -23.23 10.34
CA ARG A 207 -8.04 -24.32 9.58
C ARG A 207 -8.50 -24.28 8.12
N SER A 208 -7.56 -24.54 7.22
CA SER A 208 -7.78 -24.53 5.78
C SER A 208 -8.98 -25.40 5.38
N GLU A 209 -9.20 -26.54 6.04
CA GLU A 209 -10.26 -27.50 5.71
C GLU A 209 -11.68 -26.99 5.98
N VAL A 210 -11.83 -25.98 6.85
CA VAL A 210 -13.13 -25.33 7.16
C VAL A 210 -13.24 -23.98 6.48
N PHE A 211 -12.16 -23.20 6.46
CA PHE A 211 -12.17 -21.85 5.88
C PHE A 211 -12.19 -21.83 4.36
N GLU A 212 -11.45 -22.71 3.68
CA GLU A 212 -11.39 -22.69 2.22
C GLU A 212 -12.74 -23.00 1.56
N PRO A 213 -13.52 -24.00 2.03
CA PRO A 213 -14.88 -24.21 1.53
C PRO A 213 -15.80 -23.01 1.77
N PHE A 214 -15.72 -22.39 2.96
CA PHE A 214 -16.46 -21.15 3.25
C PHE A 214 -16.08 -20.05 2.27
N LEU A 215 -14.77 -19.77 2.11
CA LEU A 215 -14.27 -18.71 1.27
C LEU A 215 -14.69 -18.91 -0.19
N LYS A 216 -14.60 -20.16 -0.71
CA LYS A 216 -15.06 -20.49 -2.06
C LYS A 216 -16.56 -20.24 -2.20
N SER A 217 -17.37 -20.74 -1.27
CA SER A 217 -18.83 -20.57 -1.30
C SER A 217 -19.25 -19.10 -1.19
N TYR A 218 -18.58 -18.35 -0.32
CA TYR A 218 -18.74 -16.91 -0.15
C TYR A 218 -18.45 -16.14 -1.45
N LEU A 219 -17.29 -16.41 -2.08
CA LEU A 219 -16.91 -15.78 -3.35
C LEU A 219 -17.91 -16.12 -4.47
N ASP A 220 -18.35 -17.38 -4.56
CA ASP A 220 -19.33 -17.80 -5.57
C ASP A 220 -20.72 -17.16 -5.35
N THR A 221 -21.12 -16.98 -4.10
CA THR A 221 -22.41 -16.38 -3.72
C THR A 221 -22.47 -14.88 -4.02
N PHE A 222 -21.38 -14.16 -3.72
CA PHE A 222 -21.33 -12.70 -3.79
C PHE A 222 -20.51 -12.15 -4.96
N LYS A 223 -20.02 -12.99 -5.88
CA LYS A 223 -19.35 -12.51 -7.11
C LYS A 223 -20.20 -11.48 -7.83
N TYR A 224 -19.54 -10.41 -8.26
CA TYR A 224 -20.15 -9.25 -8.93
C TYR A 224 -21.13 -8.42 -8.07
N ARG A 225 -21.26 -8.69 -6.76
CA ARG A 225 -22.10 -7.90 -5.83
C ARG A 225 -21.26 -7.04 -4.90
N SER A 226 -21.90 -6.05 -4.26
CA SER A 226 -21.33 -5.26 -3.18
C SER A 226 -22.11 -5.58 -1.90
N ILE A 227 -21.40 -5.87 -0.80
CA ILE A 227 -22.03 -6.32 0.44
C ILE A 227 -21.58 -5.47 1.63
N LYS A 228 -22.39 -5.47 2.68
CA LYS A 228 -22.06 -4.90 3.99
C LYS A 228 -21.59 -5.99 4.94
N THR A 229 -20.95 -5.59 6.03
CA THR A 229 -20.47 -6.51 7.07
C THR A 229 -21.60 -7.38 7.65
N ASP A 230 -22.82 -6.85 7.82
CA ASP A 230 -23.93 -7.64 8.37
C ASP A 230 -24.38 -8.75 7.41
N THR A 231 -24.38 -8.49 6.10
CA THR A 231 -24.62 -9.53 5.08
C THR A 231 -23.57 -10.64 5.15
N TRP A 232 -22.29 -10.28 5.35
CA TRP A 232 -21.21 -11.24 5.54
C TRP A 232 -21.44 -12.07 6.83
N LYS A 233 -21.79 -11.43 7.95
CA LYS A 233 -22.05 -12.10 9.24
C LYS A 233 -23.21 -13.09 9.16
N ASP A 234 -24.31 -12.68 8.53
CA ASP A 234 -25.49 -13.52 8.34
C ASP A 234 -25.15 -14.75 7.51
N TYR A 235 -24.38 -14.55 6.43
CA TYR A 235 -23.96 -15.64 5.56
C TYR A 235 -23.00 -16.60 6.26
N PHE A 236 -22.00 -16.09 6.98
CA PHE A 236 -21.06 -16.89 7.75
C PHE A 236 -21.79 -17.72 8.84
N THR A 237 -22.73 -17.11 9.54
CA THR A 237 -23.55 -17.81 10.56
C THR A 237 -24.36 -18.94 9.94
N LYS A 238 -24.99 -18.71 8.79
CA LYS A 238 -25.72 -19.76 8.05
C LYS A 238 -24.78 -20.88 7.59
N PHE A 239 -23.62 -20.53 7.03
CA PHE A 239 -22.63 -21.50 6.60
C PHE A 239 -22.18 -22.40 7.75
N CYS A 240 -21.85 -21.84 8.92
CA CYS A 240 -21.46 -22.64 10.08
C CYS A 240 -22.58 -23.55 10.61
N ARG A 241 -23.84 -23.12 10.57
CA ARG A 241 -24.98 -23.91 11.07
C ARG A 241 -25.27 -25.14 10.22
N PHE A 242 -25.05 -25.07 8.92
CA PHE A 242 -25.50 -26.11 7.97
C PHE A 242 -24.35 -26.79 7.20
N GLY A 243 -23.14 -26.25 7.21
CA GLY A 243 -22.08 -26.59 6.25
C GLY A 243 -20.98 -27.54 6.73
N THR A 244 -20.59 -27.57 8.02
CA THR A 244 -19.42 -28.35 8.48
C THR A 244 -19.41 -28.62 10.00
N ARG A 245 -18.97 -29.84 10.41
CA ARG A 245 -18.70 -30.17 11.83
C ARG A 245 -17.50 -29.35 12.33
N GLY A 246 -17.68 -28.56 13.40
CA GLY A 246 -16.62 -27.77 14.05
C GLY A 246 -16.61 -26.27 13.75
N CYS A 247 -17.53 -25.75 12.93
CA CYS A 247 -17.71 -24.31 12.68
C CYS A 247 -18.52 -23.69 13.83
N THR A 248 -17.99 -22.67 14.51
CA THR A 248 -18.73 -21.95 15.57
C THR A 248 -19.18 -20.59 15.05
N SER A 249 -20.41 -20.19 15.39
CA SER A 249 -20.97 -18.88 15.02
C SER A 249 -20.53 -17.74 15.96
N GLN A 250 -19.62 -18.02 16.90
CA GLN A 250 -19.17 -17.03 17.87
C GLN A 250 -18.22 -16.05 17.18
N VAL A 251 -18.76 -14.88 16.87
CA VAL A 251 -18.00 -13.78 16.31
C VAL A 251 -17.25 -13.10 17.46
N MET A 252 -15.91 -13.28 17.49
CA MET A 252 -14.92 -12.64 18.38
C MET A 252 -14.81 -13.16 19.82
N PRO A 253 -13.67 -13.77 20.20
CA PRO A 253 -13.05 -13.60 21.50
C PRO A 253 -12.20 -12.31 21.55
N PRO A 254 -12.05 -11.66 22.71
CA PRO A 254 -11.26 -10.44 22.88
C PRO A 254 -9.73 -10.66 22.82
N VAL A 255 -9.27 -11.89 22.55
CA VAL A 255 -7.89 -12.31 22.78
C VAL A 255 -7.21 -12.62 21.45
N ILE A 256 -6.14 -11.88 21.13
CA ILE A 256 -5.26 -12.15 19.99
C ILE A 256 -4.86 -13.64 19.98
N PRO A 257 -4.98 -14.38 18.85
CA PRO A 257 -4.64 -15.79 18.82
C PRO A 257 -3.18 -16.01 19.24
N ASN A 258 -2.90 -17.15 19.88
CA ASN A 258 -1.51 -17.55 20.10
C ASN A 258 -0.93 -18.07 18.77
N TYR A 259 -0.17 -17.23 18.08
CA TYR A 259 0.52 -17.60 16.84
C TYR A 259 1.75 -18.47 17.13
N ASP A 260 2.12 -19.33 16.18
CA ASP A 260 3.44 -19.97 16.21
C ASP A 260 4.51 -18.88 16.07
N LYS A 261 5.35 -18.76 17.10
CA LYS A 261 6.43 -17.77 17.19
C LYS A 261 7.79 -18.32 16.76
N SER A 262 7.86 -19.59 16.34
CA SER A 262 9.12 -20.27 15.97
C SER A 262 10.03 -19.42 15.08
N LEU A 263 9.48 -18.83 14.03
CA LEU A 263 10.23 -17.99 13.07
C LEU A 263 10.61 -16.60 13.61
N THR A 264 9.91 -16.12 14.63
CA THR A 264 10.16 -14.82 15.28
C THR A 264 11.09 -14.93 16.49
N ASN A 265 11.13 -16.09 17.18
CA ASN A 265 11.97 -16.31 18.35
C ASN A 265 13.45 -16.02 18.05
N VAL A 266 13.95 -16.49 16.92
CA VAL A 266 15.35 -16.22 16.48
C VAL A 266 15.63 -14.72 16.36
N CYS A 267 14.64 -13.95 15.89
CA CYS A 267 14.75 -12.50 15.75
C CYS A 267 14.75 -11.79 17.11
N THR A 268 13.84 -12.19 18.00
CA THR A 268 13.72 -11.65 19.36
C THR A 268 14.96 -11.95 20.19
N GLU A 269 15.49 -13.17 20.13
CA GLU A 269 16.71 -13.54 20.87
C GLU A 269 17.94 -12.79 20.35
N LEU A 270 18.07 -12.60 19.03
CA LEU A 270 19.15 -11.77 18.48
C LEU A 270 19.02 -10.30 18.90
N ALA A 271 17.81 -9.75 18.90
CA ALA A 271 17.56 -8.38 19.37
C ALA A 271 17.92 -8.21 20.86
N LYS A 272 17.53 -9.16 21.71
CA LYS A 272 17.92 -9.17 23.14
C LYS A 272 19.43 -9.19 23.31
N ARG A 273 20.14 -10.07 22.59
CA ARG A 273 21.61 -10.12 22.63
C ARG A 273 22.25 -8.76 22.33
N TRP A 274 21.76 -8.03 21.32
CA TRP A 274 22.26 -6.68 21.00
C TRP A 274 21.94 -5.63 22.07
N ILE A 275 20.76 -5.71 22.67
CA ILE A 275 20.34 -4.81 23.76
C ILE A 275 21.22 -5.04 25.00
N GLU A 276 21.43 -6.30 25.39
CA GLU A 276 22.12 -6.72 26.60
C GLU A 276 23.65 -6.64 26.50
N TRP A 277 24.21 -6.77 25.30
CA TRP A 277 25.65 -6.65 25.08
C TRP A 277 26.17 -5.30 25.55
N LYS A 278 27.31 -5.27 26.25
CA LYS A 278 27.96 -4.04 26.72
C LYS A 278 29.23 -3.81 25.92
N GLU A 279 29.43 -2.59 25.45
CA GLU A 279 30.53 -2.19 24.54
C GLU A 279 31.92 -2.33 25.17
N ILE A 280 31.99 -2.60 26.48
CA ILE A 280 33.22 -2.87 27.23
C ILE A 280 33.80 -4.24 26.86
N SER A 281 32.98 -5.19 26.39
CA SER A 281 33.45 -6.50 25.94
C SER A 281 33.61 -6.54 24.42
N THR A 282 34.57 -7.33 23.94
CA THR A 282 34.75 -7.57 22.50
C THR A 282 33.45 -8.06 21.88
N SER A 283 33.09 -7.48 20.73
CA SER A 283 31.90 -7.91 19.98
C SER A 283 32.03 -9.38 19.58
N THR A 284 30.97 -10.15 19.85
CA THR A 284 30.85 -11.56 19.43
C THR A 284 29.93 -11.73 18.23
N PHE A 285 29.40 -10.64 17.69
CA PHE A 285 28.49 -10.65 16.55
C PHE A 285 29.24 -10.86 15.24
N MET A 286 28.63 -11.61 14.34
CA MET A 286 29.20 -11.95 13.03
C MET A 286 28.15 -11.81 11.95
N LYS A 287 28.57 -11.49 10.72
CA LYS A 287 27.66 -11.39 9.56
C LYS A 287 26.73 -12.59 9.39
N SER A 288 27.21 -13.79 9.74
CA SER A 288 26.45 -15.03 9.73
C SER A 288 25.21 -15.05 10.64
N ASP A 289 25.15 -14.21 11.67
CA ASP A 289 23.98 -14.08 12.56
C ASP A 289 22.71 -13.73 11.78
N ILE A 290 22.83 -12.96 10.69
CA ILE A 290 21.69 -12.54 9.87
C ILE A 290 21.66 -13.20 8.50
N ASP A 291 22.71 -13.90 8.05
CA ASP A 291 22.76 -14.50 6.71
C ASP A 291 21.71 -15.60 6.53
N SER A 292 21.42 -16.35 7.59
CA SER A 292 20.37 -17.40 7.59
C SER A 292 18.95 -16.85 7.68
N LEU A 293 18.78 -15.56 8.02
CA LEU A 293 17.48 -14.94 8.18
C LEU A 293 16.88 -14.57 6.82
N SER A 294 15.61 -14.92 6.62
CA SER A 294 14.84 -14.40 5.50
C SER A 294 14.72 -12.88 5.56
N PRO A 295 14.42 -12.19 4.44
CA PRO A 295 14.20 -10.74 4.46
C PRO A 295 13.14 -10.30 5.47
N ALA A 296 12.07 -11.09 5.66
CA ALA A 296 11.03 -10.81 6.64
C ALA A 296 11.56 -10.92 8.08
N GLN A 297 12.41 -11.91 8.37
CA GLN A 297 13.05 -12.06 9.68
C GLN A 297 14.05 -10.94 9.97
N LYS A 298 14.81 -10.47 8.97
CA LYS A 298 15.68 -9.30 9.11
C LYS A 298 14.89 -8.05 9.49
N VAL A 299 13.76 -7.82 8.82
CA VAL A 299 12.84 -6.73 9.17
C VAL A 299 12.29 -6.91 10.58
N ALA A 300 11.87 -8.13 10.97
CA ALA A 300 11.36 -8.42 12.30
C ALA A 300 12.41 -8.15 13.39
N PHE A 301 13.65 -8.63 13.21
CA PHE A 301 14.78 -8.37 14.11
C PHE A 301 15.01 -6.86 14.34
N LEU A 302 15.14 -6.07 13.26
CA LEU A 302 15.32 -4.63 13.38
C LEU A 302 14.10 -3.93 13.98
N THR A 303 12.90 -4.47 13.74
CA THR A 303 11.66 -3.97 14.34
C THR A 303 11.64 -4.21 15.85
N GLU A 304 12.11 -5.35 16.34
CA GLU A 304 12.23 -5.62 17.78
C GLU A 304 13.18 -4.63 18.47
N LEU A 305 14.33 -4.33 17.85
CA LEU A 305 15.25 -3.29 18.34
C LEU A 305 14.60 -1.89 18.33
N HIS A 306 13.89 -1.55 17.26
CA HIS A 306 13.18 -0.28 17.14
C HIS A 306 12.07 -0.15 18.19
N LYS A 307 11.40 -1.24 18.56
CA LYS A 307 10.32 -1.25 19.56
C LYS A 307 10.80 -1.23 21.00
N SER A 308 12.01 -1.69 21.27
CA SER A 308 12.58 -1.69 22.62
C SER A 308 12.51 -0.30 23.27
N SER A 309 12.22 -0.22 24.57
CA SER A 309 12.31 1.05 25.32
C SER A 309 13.76 1.51 25.53
N VAL A 310 14.73 0.62 25.29
CA VAL A 310 16.16 0.91 25.41
C VAL A 310 16.66 1.50 24.09
N ASN A 311 17.27 2.69 24.17
CA ASN A 311 18.05 3.23 23.07
C ASN A 311 19.46 2.61 23.07
N LEU A 312 19.92 2.21 21.89
CA LEU A 312 21.27 1.74 21.66
C LEU A 312 22.20 2.95 21.54
N SER A 313 23.42 2.83 22.09
CA SER A 313 24.45 3.84 21.89
C SER A 313 24.86 3.92 20.42
N LEU A 314 25.47 5.04 20.02
CA LEU A 314 25.98 5.20 18.66
C LEU A 314 27.11 4.20 18.36
N ASP A 315 27.91 3.82 19.35
CA ASP A 315 28.96 2.80 19.19
C ASP A 315 28.36 1.43 18.86
N LYS A 316 27.31 1.00 19.58
CA LYS A 316 26.57 -0.24 19.23
C LYS A 316 25.99 -0.18 17.84
N MET A 317 25.38 0.95 17.50
CA MET A 317 24.76 1.15 16.20
C MET A 317 25.81 1.09 15.07
N GLN A 318 26.99 1.66 15.27
CA GLN A 318 28.12 1.58 14.34
C GLN A 318 28.63 0.15 14.19
N VAL A 319 28.89 -0.56 15.30
CA VAL A 319 29.33 -1.95 15.27
C VAL A 319 28.31 -2.84 14.56
N MET A 320 27.02 -2.62 14.78
CA MET A 320 25.93 -3.34 14.09
C MET A 320 25.92 -3.04 12.60
N ALA A 321 26.01 -1.76 12.22
CA ALA A 321 26.04 -1.31 10.83
C ALA A 321 27.18 -1.98 10.06
N ASP A 322 28.38 -2.02 10.64
CA ASP A 322 29.58 -2.57 10.02
C ASP A 322 29.53 -4.10 9.95
N THR A 323 29.14 -4.74 11.05
CA THR A 323 29.09 -6.22 11.15
C THR A 323 28.09 -6.81 10.15
N TYR A 324 26.94 -6.17 9.99
CA TYR A 324 25.84 -6.65 9.14
C TYR A 324 25.76 -5.94 7.79
N GLN A 325 26.65 -4.96 7.54
CA GLN A 325 26.69 -4.16 6.32
C GLN A 325 25.32 -3.52 5.99
N LEU A 326 24.63 -3.01 7.02
CA LEU A 326 23.22 -2.59 6.92
C LEU A 326 23.03 -1.45 5.92
N ASP A 327 24.00 -0.55 5.83
CA ASP A 327 23.97 0.58 4.89
C ASP A 327 24.06 0.17 3.41
N SER A 328 24.57 -1.04 3.13
CA SER A 328 24.68 -1.57 1.77
C SER A 328 23.43 -2.33 1.32
N ILE A 329 22.42 -2.49 2.19
CA ILE A 329 21.22 -3.29 1.88
C ILE A 329 20.26 -2.50 0.98
N LYS A 330 20.00 -3.05 -0.21
CA LYS A 330 19.07 -2.47 -1.20
C LYS A 330 17.58 -2.76 -0.95
N ASN A 331 17.28 -3.76 -0.11
CA ASN A 331 15.88 -4.11 0.19
C ASN A 331 15.19 -2.96 0.95
N SER A 332 14.16 -2.38 0.34
CA SER A 332 13.51 -1.17 0.88
C SER A 332 12.84 -1.38 2.24
N GLU A 333 12.35 -2.57 2.54
CA GLU A 333 11.73 -2.87 3.85
C GLU A 333 12.78 -2.93 4.97
N ILE A 334 13.95 -3.51 4.69
CA ILE A 334 15.08 -3.58 5.64
C ILE A 334 15.70 -2.20 5.82
N ARG A 335 15.99 -1.49 4.72
CA ARG A 335 16.57 -0.14 4.76
C ARG A 335 15.66 0.83 5.49
N PHE A 336 14.35 0.75 5.27
CA PHE A 336 13.36 1.57 5.97
C PHE A 336 13.44 1.41 7.49
N ILE A 337 13.36 0.18 8.01
CA ILE A 337 13.37 -0.03 9.47
C ILE A 337 14.75 0.28 10.08
N TRP A 338 15.84 0.04 9.33
CA TRP A 338 17.19 0.44 9.74
C TRP A 338 17.32 1.95 9.93
N LEU A 339 16.90 2.74 8.93
CA LEU A 339 16.96 4.21 9.01
C LEU A 339 16.11 4.76 10.15
N ARG A 340 14.91 4.20 10.38
CA ARG A 340 14.08 4.57 11.54
C ARG A 340 14.77 4.24 12.86
N LEU A 341 15.48 3.10 12.95
CA LEU A 341 16.27 2.76 14.13
C LEU A 341 17.43 3.75 14.34
N CYS A 342 18.09 4.21 13.29
CA CYS A 342 19.11 5.27 13.37
C CYS A 342 18.52 6.59 13.90
N ILE A 343 17.36 7.01 13.37
CA ILE A 343 16.67 8.24 13.81
C ILE A 343 16.26 8.14 15.29
N LYS A 344 15.67 7.01 15.69
CA LYS A 344 15.26 6.75 17.08
C LYS A 344 16.44 6.91 18.04
N ASN A 345 17.61 6.40 17.67
CA ASN A 345 18.84 6.48 18.49
C ASN A 345 19.64 7.78 18.27
N ARG A 346 19.04 8.80 17.62
CA ARG A 346 19.63 10.13 17.42
C ARG A 346 20.97 10.11 16.65
N TRP A 347 21.11 9.22 15.67
CA TRP A 347 22.31 9.13 14.85
C TRP A 347 22.29 10.16 13.72
N GLU A 348 22.87 11.33 13.99
CA GLU A 348 22.77 12.51 13.09
C GLU A 348 23.36 12.28 11.69
N SER A 349 24.48 11.57 11.58
CA SER A 349 25.10 11.30 10.27
C SER A 349 24.23 10.44 9.34
N LYS A 350 23.15 9.83 9.84
CA LYS A 350 22.18 9.04 9.07
C LYS A 350 20.93 9.82 8.67
N VAL A 351 20.79 11.08 9.08
CA VAL A 351 19.63 11.92 8.74
C VAL A 351 19.55 12.17 7.24
N ASP A 352 20.68 12.43 6.57
CA ASP A 352 20.71 12.61 5.12
C ASP A 352 20.33 11.34 4.37
N ASP A 353 20.83 10.18 4.80
CA ASP A 353 20.46 8.89 4.21
C ASP A 353 18.95 8.63 4.34
N ALA A 354 18.35 9.01 5.47
CA ALA A 354 16.93 8.86 5.72
C ALA A 354 16.07 9.81 4.88
N LEU A 355 16.46 11.09 4.78
CA LEU A 355 15.78 12.08 3.95
C LEU A 355 15.91 11.76 2.45
N ALA A 356 17.08 11.29 2.01
CA ALA A 356 17.28 10.80 0.65
C ALA A 356 16.35 9.63 0.34
N PHE A 357 16.31 8.61 1.21
CA PHE A 357 15.39 7.47 1.05
C PHE A 357 13.90 7.90 1.05
N ALA A 358 13.52 8.87 1.89
CA ALA A 358 12.16 9.38 1.94
C ALA A 358 11.77 10.23 0.73
N THR A 359 12.74 10.74 -0.05
CA THR A 359 12.49 11.66 -1.18
C THR A 359 12.85 11.09 -2.55
N GLU A 360 13.54 9.95 -2.63
CA GLU A 360 13.80 9.22 -3.88
C GLU A 360 12.64 8.30 -4.32
N GLN A 361 11.62 8.12 -3.48
CA GLN A 361 10.43 7.31 -3.76
C GLN A 361 9.15 7.90 -3.13
N GLY A 362 7.97 7.47 -3.60
CA GLY A 362 6.68 8.05 -3.20
C GLY A 362 5.81 7.19 -2.27
N ARG A 363 6.29 6.05 -1.77
CA ARG A 363 5.46 5.11 -0.99
C ARG A 363 5.24 5.67 0.42
N MET A 364 4.01 6.13 0.71
CA MET A 364 3.65 6.72 2.02
C MET A 364 4.03 5.86 3.24
N LYS A 365 4.06 4.53 3.11
CA LYS A 365 4.56 3.60 4.15
C LYS A 365 5.97 3.95 4.63
N TYR A 366 6.84 4.42 3.73
CA TYR A 366 8.22 4.80 4.02
C TYR A 366 8.36 6.28 4.31
N VAL A 367 7.74 7.11 3.45
CA VAL A 367 7.87 8.57 3.48
C VAL A 367 7.33 9.15 4.80
N ARG A 368 6.07 8.85 5.15
CA ARG A 368 5.39 9.48 6.29
C ARG A 368 6.08 9.21 7.62
N PRO A 369 6.42 7.94 7.98
CA PRO A 369 7.05 7.68 9.26
C PRO A 369 8.44 8.32 9.42
N ILE A 370 9.24 8.42 8.35
CA ILE A 370 10.55 9.08 8.42
C ILE A 370 10.40 10.58 8.69
N PHE A 371 9.52 11.26 7.95
CA PHE A 371 9.27 12.68 8.18
C PHE A 371 8.74 12.93 9.60
N ARG A 372 7.84 12.07 10.10
CA ARG A 372 7.33 12.16 11.47
C ARG A 372 8.43 11.96 12.52
N ASP A 373 9.24 10.91 12.40
CA ASP A 373 10.31 10.63 13.37
C ASP A 373 11.35 11.77 13.42
N LEU A 374 11.66 12.37 12.27
CA LEU A 374 12.57 13.52 12.18
C LEU A 374 11.94 14.81 12.71
N TYR A 375 10.63 15.00 12.55
CA TYR A 375 9.90 16.15 13.11
C TYR A 375 9.85 16.10 14.65
N GLU A 376 9.63 14.91 15.22
CA GLU A 376 9.70 14.65 16.66
C GLU A 376 11.12 14.82 17.23
N TRP A 377 12.16 14.73 16.38
CA TRP A 377 13.50 15.11 16.74
C TRP A 377 13.69 16.62 16.60
N GLU A 378 13.54 17.35 17.71
CA GLU A 378 13.60 18.82 17.71
C GLU A 378 14.80 19.42 16.94
N ALA A 379 16.00 18.86 17.11
CA ALA A 379 17.21 19.31 16.40
C ALA A 379 17.15 19.13 14.87
N MET A 380 16.39 18.14 14.36
CA MET A 380 16.26 17.84 12.92
C MET A 380 14.94 18.33 12.32
N ARG A 381 14.03 18.86 13.14
CA ARG A 381 12.68 19.26 12.72
C ARG A 381 12.68 20.23 11.55
N GLN A 382 13.44 21.33 11.67
CA GLN A 382 13.49 22.34 10.62
C GLN A 382 14.05 21.77 9.31
N ARG A 383 15.07 20.91 9.41
CA ARG A 383 15.66 20.24 8.25
C ARG A 383 14.63 19.35 7.52
N ALA A 384 13.80 18.63 8.27
CA ALA A 384 12.71 17.83 7.69
C ALA A 384 11.68 18.71 6.96
N ILE A 385 11.31 19.85 7.56
CA ILE A 385 10.40 20.83 6.94
C ILE A 385 10.99 21.41 5.66
N ASP A 386 12.25 21.85 5.69
CA ASP A 386 12.92 22.47 4.53
C ASP A 386 13.02 21.49 3.36
N ILE A 387 13.41 20.23 3.63
CA ILE A 387 13.45 19.19 2.60
C ILE A 387 12.06 18.90 2.05
N TYR A 388 11.04 18.76 2.90
CA TYR A 388 9.66 18.60 2.44
C TYR A 388 9.24 19.75 1.52
N LEU A 389 9.43 21.01 1.93
CA LEU A 389 9.05 22.19 1.14
C LEU A 389 9.78 22.23 -0.21
N SER A 390 11.05 21.82 -0.26
CA SER A 390 11.83 21.75 -1.50
C SER A 390 11.35 20.66 -2.48
N LYS A 391 10.68 19.61 -1.97
CA LYS A 391 10.25 18.44 -2.76
C LYS A 391 8.74 18.34 -2.94
N LYS A 392 7.91 19.08 -2.18
CA LYS A 392 6.44 18.92 -2.14
C LYS A 392 5.79 18.91 -3.53
N ASN A 393 6.28 19.75 -4.43
CA ASN A 393 5.78 19.91 -5.80
C ASN A 393 6.13 18.73 -6.72
N LYS A 394 7.04 17.85 -6.30
CA LYS A 394 7.45 16.63 -7.02
C LYS A 394 6.90 15.36 -6.37
N MET A 395 6.14 15.49 -5.29
CA MET A 395 5.54 14.37 -4.58
C MET A 395 4.13 14.14 -5.11
N MET A 396 3.70 12.87 -5.14
CA MET A 396 2.29 12.54 -5.38
C MET A 396 1.40 13.34 -4.41
N TYR A 397 0.32 13.93 -4.93
CA TYR A 397 -0.56 14.84 -4.18
C TYR A 397 -0.94 14.33 -2.79
N VAL A 398 -1.45 13.09 -2.71
CA VAL A 398 -1.88 12.47 -1.44
C VAL A 398 -0.71 12.32 -0.47
N THR A 399 0.48 12.00 -0.97
CA THR A 399 1.70 11.94 -0.14
C THR A 399 2.09 13.33 0.36
N ALA A 400 2.07 14.35 -0.50
CA ALA A 400 2.43 15.72 -0.13
C ALA A 400 1.49 16.27 0.95
N HIS A 401 0.18 16.04 0.79
CA HIS A 401 -0.86 16.41 1.74
C HIS A 401 -0.70 15.70 3.09
N ALA A 402 -0.51 14.38 3.07
CA ALA A 402 -0.37 13.60 4.29
C ALA A 402 0.91 13.96 5.06
N VAL A 403 2.01 14.27 4.36
CA VAL A 403 3.26 14.73 5.00
C VAL A 403 3.11 16.15 5.56
N ALA A 404 2.43 17.09 4.88
CA ALA A 404 2.15 18.41 5.45
C ALA A 404 1.42 18.30 6.80
N LYS A 405 0.39 17.44 6.87
CA LYS A 405 -0.33 17.16 8.12
C LYS A 405 0.58 16.56 9.19
N ASP A 406 1.40 15.57 8.84
CA ASP A 406 2.36 14.96 9.78
C ASP A 406 3.42 15.97 10.29
N LEU A 407 3.72 17.01 9.52
CA LEU A 407 4.65 18.10 9.87
C LEU A 407 3.96 19.33 10.48
N HIS A 408 2.65 19.25 10.76
CA HIS A 408 1.84 20.34 11.30
C HIS A 408 1.92 21.65 10.50
N LEU A 409 2.10 21.54 9.18
CA LEU A 409 2.09 22.68 8.28
C LEU A 409 0.63 22.98 7.90
N SER A 410 0.24 24.25 7.97
CA SER A 410 -1.07 24.71 7.49
C SER A 410 -1.11 24.69 5.95
N ASP A 411 -2.23 24.22 5.40
CA ASP A 411 -2.51 24.12 3.95
C ASP A 411 -2.55 25.44 3.17
#